data_AF-A0A147BW15-F1
#
_entry.id   AF-A0A147BW15-F1
#
_cell.length_a   1.000
_cell.length_b   1.000
_cell.length_c   1.000
_cell.angle_alpha   90.00
_cell.angle_beta   90.00
_cell.angle_gamma   90.00
#
_symmetry.space_group_name_H-M   'P 1'
#
loop_
_entity.id
_entity.type
_entity.pdbx_description
1 polymer ?
#
loop_
_entity_poly.entity_id
_entity_poly.type
_entity_poly.pdbx_seq_one_letter_code
_entity_poly.pdbx_strand_id
1 'polypeptide(L)'
;YVRVETIKLSVLYISTPGPSAERVVYPRLLQARGANGEKLLHIQDGLTLRLEKTSVLAENFILTTLEGGNQIHTPMNGKDLEKNVYRDRNQAAAISVEEQDGTLEVRGALSPKLRIAPSPLMARSEDGQIAHEIFEIEQRGDFRSDYIVPPSLKVQERAVVYRRQYTRVPVNFTVEVAIMIDKFLCREFKNDSHIVPYLAMTLTLINLRYDDTHNPHIQFLLTQVFMEKNGDQVSVTMYEPDVQKPIGPRKLYMHSEVTLSRLAKAVESGVLNTNADMVILVTGLDLADKRGGVVKNSVLGVAYLGAVCSVGLRAALAEDHAYTFSTVGVTAHELAHALGSVHDGDHPRYTTPGKQVSGCSARDEYTMAPIAGGKNFGKFSVCSLNQMLSFVRTLTQTCISIMTSRPYRRPAKPIPGKDWNPFPGRALNKTFYCKSLYPKSWRVTAQDRDDFAPRCKVLCCPLTYGGCYVHDMVDGMSCGDRKVCMRHVCVRLGQYPAQLPRRATTAAPTRMTRRYYYWS
;
A
#
# COMPACT_ATOMS: atom_id res chain seq x y z
N TYR A 1 -44.62 18.86 57.28
CA TYR A 1 -43.17 18.62 57.28
C TYR A 1 -42.81 17.78 56.08
N VAL A 2 -42.35 18.40 55.00
CA VAL A 2 -41.80 17.71 53.81
C VAL A 2 -40.45 18.38 53.55
N ARG A 3 -39.36 17.65 53.78
CA ARG A 3 -38.00 18.04 53.40
C ARG A 3 -37.75 17.47 52.01
N VAL A 4 -37.60 18.36 51.03
CA VAL A 4 -37.10 18.03 49.70
C VAL A 4 -35.61 18.34 49.72
N GLU A 5 -34.77 17.31 49.78
CA GLU A 5 -33.32 17.45 49.63
C GLU A 5 -32.96 17.62 48.15
N THR A 6 -32.28 18.72 47.85
CA THR A 6 -31.82 19.06 46.50
C THR A 6 -30.53 18.30 46.20
N ILE A 7 -30.57 17.31 45.30
CA ILE A 7 -29.38 16.61 44.81
C ILE A 7 -28.64 17.55 43.83
N LYS A 8 -27.47 18.06 44.24
CA LYS A 8 -26.53 18.74 43.33
C LYS A 8 -25.83 17.70 42.45
N LEU A 9 -26.22 17.61 41.18
CA LEU A 9 -25.42 16.91 40.16
C LEU A 9 -24.17 17.74 39.87
N SER A 10 -23.01 17.23 40.29
CA SER A 10 -21.71 17.76 39.92
C SER A 10 -21.33 17.18 38.57
N VAL A 11 -21.42 17.98 37.50
CA VAL A 11 -20.94 17.60 36.17
C VAL A 11 -19.41 17.70 36.18
N LEU A 12 -18.74 16.56 36.31
CA LEU A 12 -17.32 16.43 36.03
C LEU A 12 -17.11 16.57 34.53
N TYR A 13 -16.68 17.76 34.09
CA TYR A 13 -16.08 17.94 32.77
C TYR A 13 -14.77 17.16 32.75
N ILE A 14 -14.79 15.96 32.18
CA ILE A 14 -13.56 15.29 31.75
C ILE A 14 -13.09 16.06 30.53
N SER A 15 -12.18 17.02 30.73
CA SER A 15 -11.43 17.63 29.64
C SER A 15 -10.55 16.55 29.04
N THR A 16 -10.94 16.00 27.89
CA THR A 16 -10.00 15.33 27.01
C THR A 16 -8.89 16.33 26.70
N PRO A 17 -7.60 16.00 26.91
CA PRO A 17 -6.54 16.92 26.53
C PRO A 17 -6.64 17.13 25.01
N GLY A 18 -6.83 18.38 24.58
CA GLY A 18 -6.71 18.74 23.18
C GLY A 18 -5.29 18.44 22.69
N PRO A 19 -5.08 18.26 21.38
CA PRO A 19 -3.74 18.08 20.83
C PRO A 19 -2.84 19.23 21.29
N SER A 20 -1.70 18.91 21.89
CA SER A 20 -0.69 19.89 22.28
C SER A 20 -0.29 20.71 21.05
N ALA A 21 -0.16 22.04 21.19
CA ALA A 21 0.21 22.96 20.11
C ALA A 21 1.52 22.56 19.38
N GLU A 22 2.37 21.73 19.99
CA GLU A 22 3.59 21.15 19.41
C GLU A 22 3.37 20.14 18.27
N ARG A 23 2.13 19.68 18.00
CA ARG A 23 1.86 18.68 16.95
C ARG A 23 1.42 19.27 15.61
N VAL A 24 1.17 20.58 15.55
CA VAL A 24 0.69 21.27 14.35
C VAL A 24 1.86 21.89 13.61
N VAL A 25 2.00 21.56 12.33
CA VAL A 25 3.13 21.97 11.49
C VAL A 25 2.63 22.53 10.16
N TYR A 26 3.49 23.28 9.48
CA TYR A 26 3.19 23.89 8.18
C TYR A 26 4.30 23.55 7.19
N PRO A 27 4.22 22.38 6.52
CA PRO A 27 5.25 21.91 5.60
C PRO A 27 5.49 22.88 4.45
N ARG A 28 6.76 23.05 4.07
CA ARG A 28 7.17 23.91 2.96
C ARG A 28 8.24 23.25 2.11
N LEU A 29 8.09 23.33 0.79
CA LEU A 29 9.15 22.95 -0.14
C LEU A 29 10.22 24.05 -0.14
N LEU A 30 11.46 23.68 0.18
CA LEU A 30 12.60 24.57 0.07
C LEU A 30 13.18 24.45 -1.35
N GLN A 31 13.45 25.60 -1.99
CA GLN A 31 14.18 25.62 -3.27
C GLN A 31 15.64 25.23 -3.03
N ALA A 32 16.04 24.01 -3.40
CA ALA A 32 17.44 23.62 -3.29
C ALA A 32 18.24 24.06 -4.54
N ARG A 33 19.27 24.90 -4.32
CA ARG A 33 20.38 25.14 -5.26
C ARG A 33 21.41 24.00 -5.19
N GLY A 34 20.94 22.76 -5.24
CA GLY A 34 21.81 21.57 -5.29
C GLY A 34 22.09 21.19 -6.74
N ALA A 35 23.32 20.72 -7.03
CA ALA A 35 23.76 20.35 -8.39
C ALA A 35 22.87 19.29 -9.09
N ASN A 36 21.99 18.60 -8.35
CA ASN A 36 21.14 17.51 -8.82
C ASN A 36 19.61 17.81 -8.82
N GLY A 37 19.17 19.02 -8.43
CA GLY A 37 17.75 19.39 -8.41
C GLY A 37 16.90 18.67 -7.34
N GLU A 38 17.51 18.33 -6.21
CA GLU A 38 16.85 17.64 -5.07
C GLU A 38 15.79 18.53 -4.41
N LYS A 39 14.63 17.96 -4.07
CA LYS A 39 13.58 18.70 -3.33
C LYS A 39 13.78 18.46 -1.84
N LEU A 40 13.85 19.54 -1.07
CA LEU A 40 13.86 19.48 0.39
C LEU A 40 12.49 19.88 0.90
N LEU A 41 11.92 19.09 1.81
CA LEU A 41 10.66 19.36 2.47
C LEU A 41 10.91 19.66 3.93
N HIS A 42 10.75 20.93 4.31
CA HIS A 42 10.81 21.35 5.69
C HIS A 42 9.46 21.06 6.35
N ILE A 43 9.46 20.38 7.51
CA ILE A 43 8.25 20.10 8.30
C ILE A 43 8.20 21.03 9.51
N GLN A 44 9.27 21.03 10.31
CA GLN A 44 9.47 21.88 11.48
C GLN A 44 10.97 21.95 11.81
N ASP A 45 11.35 22.79 12.77
CA ASP A 45 12.74 22.86 13.25
C ASP A 45 13.25 21.49 13.67
N GLY A 46 14.43 21.12 13.16
CA GLY A 46 15.04 19.81 13.38
C GLY A 46 14.48 18.67 12.52
N LEU A 47 13.43 18.90 11.70
CA LEU A 47 12.85 17.87 10.82
C LEU A 47 12.67 18.38 9.38
N THR A 48 13.63 18.02 8.53
CA THR A 48 13.61 18.28 7.09
C THR A 48 13.86 16.98 6.35
N LEU A 49 13.02 16.68 5.35
CA LEU A 49 13.12 15.49 4.52
C LEU A 49 13.80 15.80 3.19
N ARG A 50 14.74 14.96 2.78
CA ARG A 50 15.34 14.96 1.45
C ARG A 50 14.54 14.01 0.55
N LEU A 51 13.82 14.59 -0.41
CA LEU A 51 12.85 13.84 -1.20
C LEU A 51 13.50 13.15 -2.39
N GLU A 52 13.62 11.83 -2.30
CA GLU A 52 14.01 10.96 -3.41
C GLU A 52 12.78 10.32 -4.04
N LYS A 53 12.76 10.20 -5.37
CA LYS A 53 11.68 9.45 -6.05
C LYS A 53 11.75 7.97 -5.70
N THR A 54 10.58 7.39 -5.45
CA THR A 54 10.41 5.94 -5.29
C THR A 54 10.10 5.29 -6.63
N SER A 55 10.37 4.00 -6.74
CA SER A 55 9.85 3.18 -7.83
C SER A 55 9.55 1.79 -7.29
N VAL A 56 8.32 1.64 -6.82
CA VAL A 56 7.81 0.42 -6.15
C VAL A 56 6.56 -0.14 -6.81
N LEU A 57 5.95 0.61 -7.73
CA LEU A 57 4.88 0.12 -8.60
C LEU A 57 5.46 -0.35 -9.94
N ALA A 58 5.01 -1.51 -10.42
CA ALA A 58 5.34 -1.95 -11.76
C ALA A 58 4.80 -0.95 -12.81
N GLU A 59 5.54 -0.71 -13.89
CA GLU A 59 5.07 0.18 -14.96
C GLU A 59 3.75 -0.32 -15.56
N ASN A 60 3.61 -1.64 -15.71
CA ASN A 60 2.36 -2.31 -16.05
C ASN A 60 1.65 -2.77 -14.76
N PHE A 61 1.07 -1.82 -14.03
CA PHE A 61 0.35 -2.10 -12.79
C PHE A 61 -1.11 -2.49 -13.08
N ILE A 62 -1.68 -3.42 -12.31
CA ILE A 62 -3.06 -3.88 -12.48
C ILE A 62 -3.86 -3.57 -11.21
N LEU A 63 -4.96 -2.82 -11.36
CA LEU A 63 -5.97 -2.70 -10.31
C LEU A 63 -7.13 -3.64 -10.63
N THR A 64 -7.39 -4.62 -9.79
CA THR A 64 -8.50 -5.56 -9.92
C THR A 64 -9.59 -5.21 -8.93
N THR A 65 -10.77 -4.84 -9.42
CA THR A 65 -11.96 -4.72 -8.59
C THR A 65 -12.71 -6.05 -8.60
N LEU A 66 -13.09 -6.50 -7.41
CA LEU A 66 -13.80 -7.76 -7.22
C LEU A 66 -15.28 -7.46 -6.93
N GLU A 67 -16.16 -7.88 -7.84
CA GLU A 67 -17.60 -7.59 -7.78
C GLU A 67 -18.41 -8.84 -8.09
N GLY A 68 -19.14 -9.37 -7.10
CA GLY A 68 -20.05 -10.50 -7.30
C GLY A 68 -19.38 -11.78 -7.80
N GLY A 69 -18.10 -11.99 -7.48
CA GLY A 69 -17.29 -13.12 -7.96
C GLY A 69 -16.60 -12.89 -9.31
N ASN A 70 -16.83 -11.75 -9.97
CA ASN A 70 -16.11 -11.36 -11.18
C ASN A 70 -14.87 -10.51 -10.84
N GLN A 71 -13.81 -10.67 -11.62
CA GLN A 71 -12.58 -9.88 -11.52
C GLN A 71 -12.50 -8.89 -12.67
N ILE A 72 -12.56 -7.59 -12.36
CA ILE A 72 -12.43 -6.52 -13.34
C ILE A 72 -11.01 -5.97 -13.29
N HIS A 73 -10.18 -6.37 -14.25
CA HIS A 73 -8.79 -5.90 -14.35
C HIS A 73 -8.73 -4.55 -15.06
N THR A 74 -8.18 -3.55 -14.38
CA THR A 74 -7.93 -2.20 -14.90
C THR A 74 -6.42 -1.99 -14.98
N PRO A 75 -5.82 -2.09 -16.19
CA PRO A 75 -4.42 -1.75 -16.38
C PRO A 75 -4.18 -0.26 -16.12
N MET A 76 -3.11 0.06 -15.40
CA MET A 76 -2.70 1.42 -15.07
C MET A 76 -1.19 1.57 -15.21
N ASN A 77 -0.72 2.81 -15.28
CA ASN A 77 0.70 3.10 -15.27
C ASN A 77 1.17 3.34 -13.82
N GLY A 78 2.03 2.45 -13.30
CA GLY A 78 2.57 2.58 -11.95
C GLY A 78 3.32 3.90 -11.73
N LYS A 79 4.06 4.38 -12.74
CA LYS A 79 4.81 5.65 -12.64
C LYS A 79 3.90 6.85 -12.45
N ASP A 80 2.69 6.83 -13.02
CA ASP A 80 1.72 7.92 -12.86
C ASP A 80 1.08 7.89 -11.46
N LEU A 81 0.90 6.69 -10.89
CA LEU A 81 0.31 6.50 -9.56
C LEU A 81 1.29 6.85 -8.43
N GLU A 82 2.58 6.57 -8.59
CA GLU A 82 3.63 6.91 -7.62
C GLU A 82 4.29 8.27 -7.87
N LYS A 83 3.84 9.04 -8.88
CA LYS A 83 4.50 10.28 -9.32
C LYS A 83 4.69 11.33 -8.22
N ASN A 84 3.86 11.31 -7.17
CA ASN A 84 3.92 12.24 -6.04
C ASN A 84 4.48 11.60 -4.77
N VAL A 85 4.88 10.33 -4.83
CA VAL A 85 5.47 9.60 -3.71
C VAL A 85 6.98 9.80 -3.70
N TYR A 86 7.52 10.00 -2.50
CA TYR A 86 8.93 10.22 -2.23
C TYR A 86 9.35 9.44 -0.99
N ARG A 87 10.65 9.17 -0.88
CA ARG A 87 11.28 8.59 0.31
C ARG A 87 12.43 9.46 0.81
N ASP A 88 12.75 9.30 2.09
CA ASP A 88 14.02 9.73 2.69
C ASP A 88 14.61 8.53 3.43
N ARG A 89 15.77 8.05 2.97
CA ARG A 89 16.45 6.89 3.57
C ARG A 89 16.97 7.19 4.98
N ASN A 90 17.44 8.41 5.24
CA ASN A 90 18.03 8.77 6.53
C ASN A 90 16.97 8.83 7.63
N GLN A 91 15.77 9.29 7.28
CA GLN A 91 14.64 9.38 8.22
C GLN A 91 13.78 8.12 8.22
N ALA A 92 14.04 7.16 7.32
CA ALA A 92 13.15 6.04 7.02
C ALA A 92 11.71 6.51 6.77
N ALA A 93 11.56 7.53 5.93
CA ALA A 93 10.31 8.21 5.63
C ALA A 93 9.78 7.83 4.24
N ALA A 94 8.47 7.84 4.08
CA ALA A 94 7.79 7.75 2.80
C ALA A 94 6.54 8.63 2.81
N ILE A 95 6.47 9.57 1.88
CA ILE A 95 5.44 10.60 1.84
C ILE A 95 4.91 10.82 0.43
N SER A 96 3.64 11.20 0.34
CA SER A 96 3.05 11.82 -0.83
C SER A 96 3.06 13.33 -0.63
N VAL A 97 3.50 14.06 -1.65
CA VAL A 97 3.51 15.52 -1.68
C VAL A 97 2.71 15.99 -2.89
N GLU A 98 1.60 16.67 -2.61
CA GLU A 98 0.72 17.25 -3.63
C GLU A 98 0.67 18.76 -3.45
N GLU A 99 0.78 19.48 -4.58
CA GLU A 99 0.68 20.93 -4.61
C GLU A 99 -0.61 21.30 -5.35
N GLN A 100 -1.53 21.95 -4.65
CA GLN A 100 -2.80 22.43 -5.21
C GLN A 100 -3.02 23.87 -4.77
N ASP A 101 -3.25 24.76 -5.74
CA ASP A 101 -3.53 26.19 -5.51
C ASP A 101 -2.50 26.91 -4.61
N GLY A 102 -1.22 26.56 -4.74
CA GLY A 102 -0.12 27.12 -3.94
C GLY A 102 -0.05 26.62 -2.50
N THR A 103 -0.93 25.69 -2.13
CA THR A 103 -0.90 24.98 -0.84
C THR A 103 -0.29 23.60 -0.99
N LEU A 104 0.50 23.20 0.00
CA LEU A 104 1.18 21.92 0.02
C LEU A 104 0.41 20.93 0.90
N GLU A 105 -0.08 19.84 0.32
CA GLU A 105 -0.61 18.71 1.06
C GLU A 105 0.43 17.60 1.17
N VAL A 106 0.83 17.29 2.40
CA VAL A 106 1.73 16.20 2.73
C VAL A 106 1.00 15.12 3.51
N ARG A 107 1.14 13.87 3.07
CA ARG A 107 0.60 12.67 3.73
C ARG A 107 1.69 11.61 3.78
N GLY A 108 1.84 10.89 4.88
CA GLY A 108 2.77 9.75 4.92
C GLY A 108 3.48 9.56 6.25
N ALA A 109 4.45 8.65 6.27
CA ALA A 109 5.33 8.44 7.39
C ALA A 109 6.54 9.39 7.31
N LEU A 110 6.75 10.16 8.37
CA LEU A 110 7.92 11.04 8.54
C LEU A 110 9.12 10.28 9.13
N SER A 111 8.85 9.19 9.85
CA SER A 111 9.84 8.25 10.41
C SER A 111 9.13 6.93 10.77
N PRO A 112 9.84 5.90 11.27
CA PRO A 112 9.20 4.67 11.72
C PRO A 112 8.17 4.85 12.85
N LYS A 113 8.22 5.99 13.56
CA LYS A 113 7.36 6.29 14.71
C LYS A 113 6.39 7.44 14.46
N LEU A 114 6.56 8.22 13.39
CA LEU A 114 5.80 9.45 13.18
C LEU A 114 5.19 9.47 11.79
N ARG A 115 3.95 9.94 11.69
CA ARG A 115 3.24 10.19 10.43
C ARG A 115 2.65 11.59 10.42
N ILE A 116 2.38 12.09 9.22
CA ILE A 116 1.80 13.41 8.98
C ILE A 116 0.51 13.29 8.17
N ALA A 117 -0.49 14.10 8.52
CA ALA A 117 -1.71 14.24 7.72
C ALA A 117 -2.21 15.70 7.72
N PRO A 118 -2.89 16.15 6.65
CA PRO A 118 -3.51 17.47 6.61
C PRO A 118 -4.62 17.62 7.67
N SER A 119 -4.67 18.78 8.31
CA SER A 119 -5.71 19.18 9.27
C SER A 119 -6.44 20.45 8.77
N PRO A 120 -7.38 20.30 7.83
CA PRO A 120 -8.01 21.45 7.16
C PRO A 120 -8.95 22.26 8.06
N LEU A 121 -9.30 21.73 9.24
CA LEU A 121 -10.14 22.42 10.23
C LEU A 121 -9.33 23.38 11.11
N MET A 122 -7.99 23.33 11.05
CA MET A 122 -7.12 24.24 11.78
C MET A 122 -6.81 25.50 10.99
N ALA A 123 -6.42 26.56 11.71
CA ALA A 123 -6.04 27.82 11.10
C ALA A 123 -4.86 27.65 10.15
N ARG A 124 -4.97 28.26 8.96
CA ARG A 124 -3.87 28.33 7.99
C ARG A 124 -2.74 29.19 8.56
N SER A 125 -1.52 28.98 8.05
CA SER A 125 -0.40 29.88 8.37
C SER A 125 -0.68 31.29 7.83
N GLU A 126 0.11 32.28 8.27
CA GLU A 126 0.10 33.64 7.70
C GLU A 126 0.31 33.62 6.17
N ASP A 127 1.17 32.73 5.68
CA ASP A 127 1.43 32.53 4.25
C ASP A 127 0.36 31.69 3.51
N GLY A 128 -0.78 31.39 4.16
CA GLY A 128 -1.89 30.65 3.58
C GLY A 128 -1.72 29.13 3.47
N GLN A 129 -0.65 28.54 4.04
CA GLN A 129 -0.42 27.09 4.04
C GLN A 129 -1.44 26.35 4.91
N ILE A 130 -1.82 25.16 4.46
CA ILE A 130 -2.69 24.26 5.21
C ILE A 130 -1.91 23.72 6.41
N ALA A 131 -2.57 23.62 7.56
CA ALA A 131 -2.01 23.00 8.75
C ALA A 131 -1.94 21.48 8.57
N HIS A 132 -0.89 20.88 9.11
CA HIS A 132 -0.73 19.43 9.22
C HIS A 132 -0.55 19.06 10.66
N GLU A 133 -0.94 17.82 10.99
CA GLU A 133 -0.71 17.26 12.31
C GLU A 133 0.23 16.07 12.22
N ILE A 134 1.12 15.98 13.22
CA ILE A 134 2.01 14.84 13.42
C ILE A 134 1.39 13.89 14.44
N PHE A 135 1.35 12.61 14.08
CA PHE A 135 0.81 11.53 14.90
C PHE A 135 1.88 10.47 15.12
N GLU A 136 1.79 9.77 16.25
CA GLU A 136 2.56 8.55 16.47
C GLU A 136 2.00 7.40 15.61
N ILE A 137 2.90 6.54 15.15
CA ILE A 137 2.57 5.26 14.52
C ILE A 137 2.65 4.20 15.62
N GLU A 138 1.51 3.58 15.94
CA GLU A 138 1.47 2.50 16.92
C GLU A 138 2.04 1.21 16.32
N GLN A 139 2.97 0.56 17.02
CA GLN A 139 3.50 -0.77 16.70
C GLN A 139 3.50 -1.62 17.97
N ARG A 140 2.43 -2.39 18.19
CA ARG A 140 2.28 -3.29 19.34
C ARG A 140 1.57 -4.56 18.90
N GLY A 141 2.20 -5.71 19.12
CA GLY A 141 1.67 -7.02 18.73
C GLY A 141 2.48 -8.17 19.34
N ASP A 142 1.84 -9.32 19.46
CA ASP A 142 2.49 -10.60 19.76
C ASP A 142 2.70 -11.34 18.42
N PHE A 143 3.88 -11.93 18.24
CA PHE A 143 4.28 -12.65 17.02
C PHE A 143 4.62 -14.11 17.31
N ARG A 144 4.48 -14.59 18.56
CA ARG A 144 4.95 -15.94 18.95
C ARG A 144 4.42 -17.10 18.11
N SER A 145 3.31 -16.92 17.38
CA SER A 145 2.66 -17.95 16.59
C SER A 145 2.18 -17.48 15.21
N ASP A 146 2.81 -16.46 14.64
CA ASP A 146 2.43 -15.82 13.37
C ASP A 146 2.95 -16.53 12.12
N TYR A 147 3.64 -17.66 12.25
CA TYR A 147 4.07 -18.42 11.07
C TYR A 147 3.73 -19.90 11.14
N ILE A 148 3.39 -20.43 9.97
CA ILE A 148 3.09 -21.84 9.78
C ILE A 148 4.28 -22.48 9.06
N VAL A 149 4.87 -23.51 9.67
CA VAL A 149 5.86 -24.38 9.01
C VAL A 149 5.15 -25.53 8.31
N PRO A 150 5.09 -25.55 6.95
CA PRO A 150 4.46 -26.63 6.20
C PRO A 150 5.00 -28.02 6.57
N PRO A 151 4.15 -29.06 6.63
CA PRO A 151 4.61 -30.43 6.87
C PRO A 151 5.65 -30.91 5.85
N SER A 152 5.55 -30.46 4.59
CA SER A 152 6.52 -30.78 3.53
C SER A 152 7.92 -30.25 3.83
N LEU A 153 8.07 -29.10 4.50
CA LEU A 153 9.37 -28.58 4.93
C LEU A 153 9.95 -29.36 6.11
N LYS A 154 9.09 -29.87 7.03
CA LYS A 154 9.52 -30.78 8.12
C LYS A 154 10.09 -32.11 7.57
N VAL A 155 9.64 -32.54 6.40
CA VAL A 155 10.18 -33.72 5.69
C VAL A 155 11.42 -33.35 4.86
N GLN A 156 11.44 -32.18 4.23
CA GLN A 156 12.58 -31.69 3.42
C GLN A 156 13.82 -31.34 4.24
N GLU A 157 13.73 -31.00 5.53
CA GLU A 157 14.91 -30.84 6.40
C GLU A 157 15.85 -32.06 6.35
N ARG A 158 15.31 -33.26 6.13
CA ARG A 158 16.10 -34.49 5.97
C ARG A 158 16.74 -34.63 4.58
N ALA A 159 16.28 -33.87 3.58
CA ALA A 159 16.69 -33.94 2.17
C ALA A 159 17.47 -32.70 1.66
N VAL A 160 17.40 -31.55 2.35
CA VAL A 160 18.10 -30.29 1.99
C VAL A 160 19.63 -30.46 1.99
N VAL A 161 20.15 -31.53 2.61
CA VAL A 161 21.57 -31.93 2.53
C VAL A 161 22.03 -32.23 1.08
N TYR A 162 21.13 -32.44 0.10
CA TYR A 162 21.50 -32.95 -1.23
C TYR A 162 21.09 -32.14 -2.48
N ARG A 163 20.49 -30.94 -2.38
CA ARG A 163 20.24 -30.13 -3.59
C ARG A 163 21.38 -29.14 -3.86
N ARG A 164 22.43 -29.63 -4.54
CA ARG A 164 23.36 -28.77 -5.32
C ARG A 164 22.62 -28.19 -6.54
N GLN A 165 21.70 -27.25 -6.33
CA GLN A 165 21.22 -26.42 -7.42
C GLN A 165 22.09 -25.16 -7.47
N TYR A 166 22.92 -25.08 -8.52
CA TYR A 166 23.71 -23.90 -8.86
C TYR A 166 22.79 -22.81 -9.45
N THR A 167 21.70 -22.45 -8.76
CA THR A 167 20.90 -21.30 -9.19
C THR A 167 21.72 -20.05 -8.93
N ARG A 168 22.04 -19.30 -10.00
CA ARG A 168 22.76 -18.04 -9.87
C ARG A 168 21.81 -16.98 -9.32
N VAL A 169 21.87 -16.76 -8.02
CA VAL A 169 21.15 -15.68 -7.37
C VAL A 169 21.76 -14.34 -7.84
N PRO A 170 20.96 -13.44 -8.45
CA PRO A 170 21.43 -12.12 -8.87
C PRO A 170 21.83 -11.25 -7.68
N VAL A 171 22.57 -10.17 -7.93
CA VAL A 171 22.91 -9.20 -6.88
C VAL A 171 21.65 -8.55 -6.29
N ASN A 172 20.65 -8.31 -7.14
CA ASN A 172 19.34 -7.80 -6.74
C ASN A 172 18.28 -8.87 -7.01
N PHE A 173 17.52 -9.23 -5.99
CA PHE A 173 16.38 -10.14 -6.09
C PHE A 173 15.09 -9.35 -5.87
N THR A 174 14.29 -9.22 -6.91
CA THR A 174 13.00 -8.54 -6.84
C THR A 174 11.89 -9.57 -6.67
N VAL A 175 11.08 -9.40 -5.63
CA VAL A 175 9.86 -10.19 -5.40
C VAL A 175 8.66 -9.40 -5.91
N GLU A 176 7.97 -9.92 -6.92
CA GLU A 176 6.74 -9.34 -7.46
C GLU A 176 5.59 -9.63 -6.48
N VAL A 177 4.99 -8.59 -5.89
CA VAL A 177 3.91 -8.74 -4.91
C VAL A 177 2.57 -8.29 -5.48
N ALA A 178 1.50 -8.94 -5.05
CA ALA A 178 0.13 -8.46 -5.20
C ALA A 178 -0.48 -8.23 -3.81
N ILE A 179 -1.24 -7.14 -3.66
CA ILE A 179 -1.89 -6.81 -2.39
C ILE A 179 -3.41 -6.91 -2.56
N MET A 180 -4.07 -7.72 -1.74
CA MET A 180 -5.52 -7.76 -1.62
C MET A 180 -5.94 -6.91 -0.42
N ILE A 181 -6.82 -5.95 -0.63
CA ILE A 181 -7.43 -5.18 0.47
C ILE A 181 -8.88 -5.61 0.61
N ASP A 182 -9.26 -5.96 1.82
CA ASP A 182 -10.61 -6.39 2.10
C ASP A 182 -11.59 -5.21 2.22
N LYS A 183 -12.88 -5.53 2.34
CA LYS A 183 -13.94 -4.51 2.49
C LYS A 183 -13.82 -3.70 3.77
N PHE A 184 -13.19 -4.23 4.81
CA PHE A 184 -13.10 -3.56 6.10
C PHE A 184 -12.06 -2.44 6.00
N LEU A 185 -10.89 -2.74 5.46
CA LEU A 185 -9.86 -1.76 5.20
C LEU A 185 -10.30 -0.75 4.13
N CYS A 186 -10.96 -1.19 3.04
CA CYS A 186 -11.47 -0.27 2.01
C CYS A 186 -12.40 0.81 2.58
N ARG A 187 -13.23 0.47 3.58
CA ARG A 187 -14.18 1.40 4.21
C ARG A 187 -13.52 2.48 5.06
N GLU A 188 -12.29 2.27 5.50
CA GLU A 188 -11.55 3.27 6.27
C GLU A 188 -10.95 4.38 5.37
N PHE A 189 -10.79 4.10 4.07
CA PHE A 189 -10.34 5.12 3.12
C PHE A 189 -11.47 6.10 2.78
N LYS A 190 -11.20 7.40 2.93
CA LYS A 190 -12.09 8.48 2.49
C LYS A 190 -12.33 8.49 0.98
N ASN A 191 -11.36 8.03 0.19
CA ASN A 191 -11.41 7.97 -1.27
C ASN A 191 -10.56 6.79 -1.76
N ASP A 192 -11.08 6.02 -2.72
CA ASP A 192 -10.35 4.91 -3.34
C ASP A 192 -9.04 5.37 -4.00
N SER A 193 -8.98 6.62 -4.47
CA SER A 193 -7.76 7.17 -5.09
C SER A 193 -6.56 7.22 -4.15
N HIS A 194 -6.80 7.18 -2.83
CA HIS A 194 -5.73 7.18 -1.83
C HIS A 194 -5.12 5.81 -1.60
N ILE A 195 -5.81 4.73 -1.99
CA ILE A 195 -5.42 3.36 -1.68
C ILE A 195 -4.08 3.01 -2.30
N VAL A 196 -3.93 3.16 -3.63
CA VAL A 196 -2.69 2.76 -4.30
C VAL A 196 -1.49 3.62 -3.88
N PRO A 197 -1.59 4.96 -3.77
CA PRO A 197 -0.51 5.77 -3.20
C PRO A 197 -0.16 5.37 -1.76
N TYR A 198 -1.14 5.02 -0.93
CA TYR A 198 -0.89 4.54 0.43
C TYR A 198 -0.13 3.22 0.43
N LEU A 199 -0.57 2.23 -0.36
CA LEU A 199 0.12 0.93 -0.50
C LEU A 199 1.53 1.09 -1.09
N ALA A 200 1.74 2.04 -2.02
CA ALA A 200 3.06 2.37 -2.55
C ALA A 200 3.98 2.95 -1.46
N MET A 201 3.48 3.85 -0.61
CA MET A 201 4.23 4.34 0.55
C MET A 201 4.54 3.21 1.54
N THR A 202 3.56 2.35 1.85
CA THR A 202 3.75 1.18 2.71
C THR A 202 4.84 0.25 2.18
N LEU A 203 4.80 -0.10 0.88
CA LEU A 203 5.83 -0.96 0.28
C LEU A 203 7.21 -0.28 0.20
N THR A 204 7.23 1.05 0.02
CA THR A 204 8.47 1.83 0.12
C THR A 204 9.10 1.70 1.51
N LEU A 205 8.30 1.85 2.57
CA LEU A 205 8.78 1.73 3.95
C LEU A 205 9.23 0.29 4.28
N ILE A 206 8.54 -0.72 3.74
CA ILE A 206 8.97 -2.12 3.83
C ILE A 206 10.33 -2.30 3.15
N ASN A 207 10.49 -1.83 1.91
CA ASN A 207 11.77 -1.90 1.19
C ASN A 207 12.94 -1.25 1.94
N LEU A 208 12.70 -0.14 2.66
CA LEU A 208 13.73 0.49 3.50
C LEU A 208 14.21 -0.43 4.64
N ARG A 209 13.36 -1.31 5.18
CA ARG A 209 13.75 -2.31 6.20
C ARG A 209 14.60 -3.45 5.61
N TYR A 210 14.42 -3.72 4.31
CA TYR A 210 15.17 -4.74 3.58
C TYR A 210 16.47 -4.19 2.96
N ASP A 211 16.77 -2.89 3.10
CA ASP A 211 17.99 -2.28 2.56
C ASP A 211 19.27 -2.95 3.08
N ASP A 212 19.24 -3.50 4.31
CA ASP A 212 20.36 -4.22 4.93
C ASP A 212 20.63 -5.60 4.31
N THR A 213 19.75 -6.10 3.43
CA THR A 213 19.98 -7.35 2.70
C THR A 213 21.04 -7.16 1.61
N HIS A 214 21.95 -8.12 1.52
CA HIS A 214 23.02 -8.10 0.53
C HIS A 214 23.28 -9.51 -0.03
N ASN A 215 23.57 -9.59 -1.32
CA ASN A 215 23.91 -10.84 -2.03
C ASN A 215 22.91 -11.99 -1.81
N PRO A 216 21.60 -11.81 -2.05
CA PRO A 216 21.03 -10.69 -2.80
C PRO A 216 20.53 -9.55 -1.93
N HIS A 217 20.52 -8.35 -2.51
CA HIS A 217 19.68 -7.25 -2.06
C HIS A 217 18.23 -7.53 -2.48
N ILE A 218 17.35 -7.70 -1.51
CA ILE A 218 15.96 -8.08 -1.68
C ILE A 218 15.11 -6.80 -1.76
N GLN A 219 14.25 -6.73 -2.76
CA GLN A 219 13.29 -5.63 -2.92
C GLN A 219 11.95 -6.18 -3.38
N PHE A 220 10.87 -5.49 -3.02
CA PHE A 220 9.50 -5.84 -3.40
C PHE A 220 8.97 -4.86 -4.43
N LEU A 221 8.29 -5.38 -5.45
CA LEU A 221 7.65 -4.62 -6.52
C LEU A 221 6.16 -4.91 -6.55
N LEU A 222 5.32 -3.91 -6.33
CA LEU A 222 3.86 -4.05 -6.36
C LEU A 222 3.38 -4.10 -7.81
N THR A 223 2.84 -5.24 -8.20
CA THR A 223 2.40 -5.51 -9.58
C THR A 223 0.88 -5.42 -9.73
N GLN A 224 0.14 -5.75 -8.68
CA GLN A 224 -1.32 -5.84 -8.72
C GLN A 224 -1.94 -5.51 -7.37
N VAL A 225 -3.10 -4.85 -7.38
CA VAL A 225 -3.94 -4.68 -6.21
C VAL A 225 -5.32 -5.28 -6.47
N PHE A 226 -5.82 -6.10 -5.55
CA PHE A 226 -7.19 -6.58 -5.53
C PHE A 226 -8.00 -5.75 -4.53
N MET A 227 -9.04 -5.06 -4.99
CA MET A 227 -9.92 -4.27 -4.14
C MET A 227 -11.26 -4.98 -3.96
N GLU A 228 -11.58 -5.27 -2.71
CA GLU A 228 -12.86 -5.86 -2.32
C GLU A 228 -13.73 -4.86 -1.56
N LYS A 229 -14.91 -4.53 -2.09
CA LYS A 229 -15.80 -3.53 -1.45
C LYS A 229 -17.04 -4.13 -0.80
N ASN A 230 -17.51 -5.26 -1.31
CA ASN A 230 -18.81 -5.82 -0.94
C ASN A 230 -18.66 -7.14 -0.15
N GLY A 231 -17.55 -7.85 -0.34
CA GLY A 231 -17.24 -9.10 0.35
C GLY A 231 -16.69 -10.12 -0.64
N ASP A 232 -15.84 -11.01 -0.12
CA ASP A 232 -15.00 -11.87 -0.93
C ASP A 232 -15.03 -13.33 -0.46
N GLN A 233 -14.47 -14.22 -1.28
CA GLN A 233 -14.47 -15.66 -1.00
C GLN A 233 -13.32 -16.11 -0.09
N VAL A 234 -12.35 -15.24 0.17
CA VAL A 234 -11.11 -15.51 0.90
C VAL A 234 -11.28 -15.18 2.39
N SER A 235 -11.73 -13.97 2.70
CA SER A 235 -11.89 -13.40 4.04
C SER A 235 -12.95 -14.15 4.84
N VAL A 236 -12.52 -14.86 5.87
CA VAL A 236 -13.41 -15.52 6.82
C VAL A 236 -13.44 -14.73 8.11
N THR A 237 -14.62 -14.35 8.54
CA THR A 237 -14.80 -13.62 9.79
C THR A 237 -15.48 -14.48 10.85
N MET A 238 -15.24 -14.13 12.11
CA MET A 238 -15.89 -14.75 13.26
C MET A 238 -16.30 -13.66 14.26
N TYR A 239 -17.47 -13.82 14.87
CA TYR A 239 -18.00 -12.88 15.85
C TYR A 239 -17.91 -13.49 17.24
N GLU A 240 -16.98 -13.03 18.06
CA GLU A 240 -16.55 -13.69 19.30
C GLU A 240 -16.43 -12.70 20.47
N PRO A 241 -16.39 -13.15 21.74
CA PRO A 241 -16.12 -12.24 22.86
C PRO A 241 -14.82 -11.46 22.64
N ASP A 242 -14.81 -10.18 23.01
CA ASP A 242 -13.60 -9.37 22.92
C ASP A 242 -12.53 -9.93 23.87
N VAL A 243 -11.33 -10.24 23.35
CA VAL A 243 -10.23 -10.80 24.14
C VAL A 243 -9.77 -9.80 25.20
N GLN A 244 -9.83 -8.50 24.89
CA GLN A 244 -9.48 -7.43 25.84
C GLN A 244 -10.62 -7.11 26.81
N LYS A 245 -11.87 -7.44 26.45
CA LYS A 245 -13.07 -7.22 27.27
C LYS A 245 -13.99 -8.46 27.26
N PRO A 246 -13.63 -9.53 27.99
CA PRO A 246 -14.37 -10.80 27.94
C PRO A 246 -15.82 -10.70 28.43
N ILE A 247 -16.10 -9.74 29.33
CA ILE A 247 -17.43 -9.46 29.89
C ILE A 247 -18.10 -8.29 29.13
N GLY A 248 -17.75 -8.10 27.85
CA GLY A 248 -18.19 -6.99 27.00
C GLY A 248 -18.95 -7.43 25.74
N PRO A 249 -19.27 -6.49 24.84
CA PRO A 249 -19.85 -6.82 23.54
C PRO A 249 -18.91 -7.72 22.75
N ARG A 250 -19.49 -8.59 21.92
CA ARG A 250 -18.72 -9.40 20.97
C ARG A 250 -18.06 -8.49 19.93
N LYS A 251 -16.87 -8.88 19.49
CA LYS A 251 -16.06 -8.22 18.46
C LYS A 251 -16.01 -9.10 17.21
N LEU A 252 -15.98 -8.45 16.04
CA LEU A 252 -15.75 -9.12 14.77
C LEU A 252 -14.25 -9.25 14.53
N TYR A 253 -13.79 -10.47 14.32
CA TYR A 253 -12.41 -10.80 13.97
C TYR A 253 -12.34 -11.40 12.58
N MET A 254 -11.17 -11.33 11.95
CA MET A 254 -10.82 -12.19 10.83
C MET A 254 -10.17 -13.47 11.36
N HIS A 255 -10.64 -14.62 10.90
CA HIS A 255 -10.08 -15.92 11.29
C HIS A 255 -8.77 -16.14 10.53
N SER A 256 -7.64 -15.99 11.23
CA SER A 256 -6.32 -15.86 10.59
C SER A 256 -5.91 -17.12 9.81
N GLU A 257 -5.89 -18.28 10.45
CA GLU A 257 -5.40 -19.55 9.87
C GLU A 257 -6.29 -20.01 8.70
N VAL A 258 -7.61 -19.87 8.86
CA VAL A 258 -8.59 -20.24 7.83
C VAL A 258 -8.50 -19.29 6.63
N THR A 259 -8.38 -17.98 6.87
CA THR A 259 -8.28 -16.98 5.79
C THR A 259 -6.98 -17.15 5.01
N LEU A 260 -5.85 -17.38 5.69
CA LEU A 260 -4.56 -17.63 5.03
C LEU A 260 -4.62 -18.87 4.12
N SER A 261 -5.21 -19.96 4.61
CA SER A 261 -5.41 -21.19 3.83
C SER A 261 -6.31 -20.94 2.60
N ARG A 262 -7.39 -20.18 2.76
CA ARG A 262 -8.25 -19.81 1.63
C ARG A 262 -7.57 -18.92 0.62
N LEU A 263 -6.76 -17.95 1.06
CA LEU A 263 -6.00 -17.07 0.18
C LEU A 263 -5.01 -17.88 -0.66
N ALA A 264 -4.23 -18.75 -0.02
CA ALA A 264 -3.28 -19.62 -0.70
C ALA A 264 -3.97 -20.51 -1.75
N LYS A 265 -5.10 -21.12 -1.38
CA LYS A 265 -5.91 -21.94 -2.30
C LYS A 265 -6.52 -21.12 -3.44
N ALA A 266 -6.98 -19.90 -3.17
CA ALA A 266 -7.55 -19.04 -4.20
C ALA A 266 -6.50 -18.63 -5.24
N VAL A 267 -5.26 -18.38 -4.80
CA VAL A 267 -4.12 -18.10 -5.70
C VAL A 267 -3.70 -19.35 -6.47
N GLU A 268 -3.63 -20.51 -5.82
CA GLU A 268 -3.26 -21.79 -6.45
C GLU A 268 -4.26 -22.22 -7.53
N SER A 269 -5.55 -22.12 -7.22
CA SER A 269 -6.63 -22.53 -8.13
C SER A 269 -6.95 -21.51 -9.23
N GLY A 270 -6.31 -20.33 -9.20
CA GLY A 270 -6.55 -19.24 -10.15
C GLY A 270 -7.84 -18.45 -9.89
N VAL A 271 -8.52 -18.68 -8.76
CA VAL A 271 -9.65 -17.84 -8.30
C VAL A 271 -9.19 -16.40 -8.08
N LEU A 272 -7.97 -16.19 -7.59
CA LEU A 272 -7.28 -14.90 -7.69
C LEU A 272 -6.25 -15.00 -8.81
N ASN A 273 -6.54 -14.38 -9.95
CA ASN A 273 -5.69 -14.50 -11.12
C ASN A 273 -4.50 -13.52 -11.01
N THR A 274 -3.35 -14.05 -10.60
CA THR A 274 -2.12 -13.28 -10.46
C THR A 274 -0.86 -14.12 -10.72
N ASN A 275 0.13 -13.47 -11.30
CA ASN A 275 1.47 -14.03 -11.49
C ASN A 275 2.46 -13.58 -10.41
N ALA A 276 2.02 -12.79 -9.42
CA ALA A 276 2.89 -12.31 -8.34
C ALA A 276 3.54 -13.47 -7.57
N ASP A 277 4.81 -13.31 -7.19
CA ASP A 277 5.57 -14.26 -6.39
C ASP A 277 5.00 -14.42 -4.98
N MET A 278 4.27 -13.41 -4.49
CA MET A 278 3.63 -13.37 -3.18
C MET A 278 2.33 -12.56 -3.22
N VAL A 279 1.29 -13.04 -2.53
CA VAL A 279 0.03 -12.29 -2.32
C VAL A 279 -0.15 -11.98 -0.84
N ILE A 280 -0.42 -10.72 -0.53
CA ILE A 280 -0.62 -10.24 0.85
C ILE A 280 -2.05 -9.73 0.96
N LEU A 281 -2.85 -10.29 1.88
CA LEU A 281 -4.15 -9.71 2.23
C LEU A 281 -3.97 -8.78 3.43
N VAL A 282 -4.41 -7.53 3.27
CA VAL A 282 -4.39 -6.52 4.32
C VAL A 282 -5.82 -6.22 4.75
N THR A 283 -6.08 -6.32 6.05
CA THR A 283 -7.43 -6.18 6.64
C THR A 283 -7.47 -5.08 7.71
N GLY A 284 -8.63 -4.45 7.85
CA GLY A 284 -8.95 -3.53 8.95
C GLY A 284 -9.52 -4.23 10.19
N LEU A 285 -9.58 -5.57 10.21
CA LEU A 285 -10.02 -6.36 11.36
C LEU A 285 -8.84 -6.96 12.11
N ASP A 286 -8.95 -7.04 13.44
CA ASP A 286 -8.08 -7.90 14.24
C ASP A 286 -8.13 -9.35 13.73
N LEU A 287 -6.96 -9.94 13.52
CA LEU A 287 -6.73 -11.35 13.31
C LEU A 287 -6.87 -12.09 14.63
N ALA A 288 -7.56 -13.23 14.57
CA ALA A 288 -7.64 -14.13 15.70
C ALA A 288 -7.86 -15.55 15.23
N ASP A 289 -7.59 -16.51 16.12
CA ASP A 289 -7.95 -17.91 15.92
C ASP A 289 -8.70 -18.45 17.13
N LYS A 290 -9.57 -19.42 16.86
CA LYS A 290 -10.38 -20.10 17.87
C LYS A 290 -9.95 -21.57 17.98
N ARG A 291 -9.39 -21.95 19.12
CA ARG A 291 -8.99 -23.35 19.41
C ARG A 291 -9.63 -23.80 20.72
N GLY A 292 -10.32 -24.94 20.68
CA GLY A 292 -11.00 -25.49 21.85
C GLY A 292 -12.03 -24.54 22.48
N GLY A 293 -12.70 -23.71 21.66
CA GLY A 293 -13.68 -22.72 22.13
C GLY A 293 -13.08 -21.40 22.63
N VAL A 294 -11.76 -21.31 22.80
CA VAL A 294 -11.06 -20.10 23.27
C VAL A 294 -10.53 -19.31 22.08
N VAL A 295 -10.81 -18.02 22.06
CA VAL A 295 -10.33 -17.08 21.02
C VAL A 295 -9.07 -16.40 21.50
N LYS A 296 -8.08 -16.31 20.61
CA LYS A 296 -6.82 -15.60 20.84
C LYS A 296 -6.54 -14.70 19.64
N ASN A 297 -6.35 -13.40 19.90
CA ASN A 297 -5.93 -12.40 18.93
C ASN A 297 -4.43 -12.07 19.09
N SER A 298 -3.62 -13.12 19.20
CA SER A 298 -2.19 -13.00 19.54
C SER A 298 -1.28 -12.82 18.32
N VAL A 299 -1.83 -12.46 17.16
CA VAL A 299 -1.07 -12.26 15.92
C VAL A 299 -1.60 -11.00 15.22
N LEU A 300 -0.72 -10.22 14.60
CA LEU A 300 -1.11 -9.09 13.73
C LEU A 300 -0.92 -9.43 12.24
N GLY A 301 -0.25 -10.53 11.95
CA GLY A 301 -0.03 -11.04 10.61
C GLY A 301 0.10 -12.55 10.68
N VAL A 302 0.06 -13.21 9.51
CA VAL A 302 0.44 -14.61 9.44
C VAL A 302 0.94 -14.98 8.05
N ALA A 303 2.04 -15.75 7.97
CA ALA A 303 2.59 -16.26 6.73
C ALA A 303 3.03 -17.73 6.80
N TYR A 304 3.13 -18.38 5.64
CA TYR A 304 3.84 -19.66 5.54
C TYR A 304 5.35 -19.44 5.47
N LEU A 305 6.11 -20.27 6.19
CA LEU A 305 7.56 -20.25 6.07
C LEU A 305 8.00 -20.67 4.66
N GLY A 306 8.80 -19.85 3.98
CA GLY A 306 9.29 -20.14 2.63
C GLY A 306 8.19 -20.11 1.56
N ALA A 307 7.23 -19.20 1.70
CA ALA A 307 6.07 -19.04 0.82
C ALA A 307 6.39 -18.46 -0.57
N VAL A 308 7.44 -17.64 -0.72
CA VAL A 308 7.72 -16.93 -1.97
C VAL A 308 7.85 -17.92 -3.14
N CYS A 309 7.07 -17.68 -4.21
CA CYS A 309 6.95 -18.51 -5.40
C CYS A 309 6.42 -19.94 -5.19
N SER A 310 5.97 -20.29 -3.98
CA SER A 310 5.33 -21.57 -3.74
C SER A 310 3.94 -21.58 -4.35
N VAL A 311 3.66 -22.57 -5.22
CA VAL A 311 2.40 -22.69 -5.96
C VAL A 311 1.17 -22.67 -5.02
N GLY A 312 1.27 -23.34 -3.87
CA GLY A 312 0.16 -23.50 -2.93
C GLY A 312 0.32 -22.76 -1.60
N LEU A 313 1.38 -21.95 -1.42
CA LEU A 313 1.66 -21.30 -0.13
C LEU A 313 1.98 -19.79 -0.25
N ARG A 314 2.03 -19.20 -1.45
CA ARG A 314 2.40 -17.78 -1.68
C ARG A 314 1.36 -16.76 -1.18
N ALA A 315 1.06 -16.81 0.10
CA ALA A 315 0.03 -16.04 0.79
C ALA A 315 0.52 -15.58 2.17
N ALA A 316 0.15 -14.36 2.55
CA ALA A 316 0.33 -13.80 3.89
C ALA A 316 -0.86 -12.89 4.24
N LEU A 317 -1.13 -12.72 5.54
CA LEU A 317 -2.09 -11.76 6.07
C LEU A 317 -1.36 -10.70 6.91
N ALA A 318 -1.91 -9.48 6.94
CA ALA A 318 -1.49 -8.45 7.86
C ALA A 318 -2.66 -7.53 8.24
N GLU A 319 -2.69 -7.11 9.49
CA GLU A 319 -3.56 -6.04 9.97
C GLU A 319 -3.02 -4.68 9.53
N ASP A 320 -3.93 -3.77 9.22
CA ASP A 320 -3.64 -2.34 9.09
C ASP A 320 -4.86 -1.49 9.42
N HIS A 321 -4.62 -0.22 9.71
CA HIS A 321 -5.66 0.80 9.66
C HIS A 321 -5.27 1.88 8.67
N ALA A 322 -6.21 2.31 7.84
CA ALA A 322 -5.94 3.25 6.75
C ALA A 322 -5.26 4.52 7.27
N TYR A 323 -4.23 4.97 6.55
CA TYR A 323 -3.42 6.15 6.89
C TYR A 323 -2.56 6.03 8.15
N THR A 324 -2.44 4.85 8.77
CA THR A 324 -1.62 4.68 9.99
C THR A 324 -0.21 4.17 9.71
N PHE A 325 -0.01 3.40 8.65
CA PHE A 325 1.23 2.67 8.36
C PHE A 325 1.64 1.66 9.46
N SER A 326 0.70 1.27 10.33
CA SER A 326 0.96 0.31 11.41
C SER A 326 1.39 -1.06 10.89
N THR A 327 0.90 -1.43 9.71
CA THR A 327 1.24 -2.69 9.04
C THR A 327 2.68 -2.81 8.55
N VAL A 328 3.45 -1.72 8.45
CA VAL A 328 4.80 -1.75 7.84
C VAL A 328 5.73 -2.75 8.53
N GLY A 329 5.75 -2.74 9.86
CA GLY A 329 6.60 -3.66 10.64
C GLY A 329 6.09 -5.10 10.55
N VAL A 330 4.79 -5.29 10.66
CA VAL A 330 4.12 -6.59 10.57
C VAL A 330 4.35 -7.22 9.20
N THR A 331 4.00 -6.53 8.12
CA THR A 331 4.17 -7.04 6.76
C THR A 331 5.64 -7.32 6.44
N ALA A 332 6.58 -6.51 6.94
CA ALA A 332 8.01 -6.80 6.79
C ALA A 332 8.43 -8.09 7.52
N HIS A 333 7.87 -8.36 8.69
CA HIS A 333 8.06 -9.60 9.46
C HIS A 333 7.48 -10.81 8.69
N GLU A 334 6.23 -10.72 8.23
CA GLU A 334 5.58 -11.79 7.49
C GLU A 334 6.28 -12.13 6.17
N LEU A 335 6.77 -11.10 5.46
CA LEU A 335 7.57 -11.31 4.25
C LEU A 335 8.91 -11.99 4.54
N ALA A 336 9.48 -11.81 5.74
CA ALA A 336 10.72 -12.47 6.12
C ALA A 336 10.47 -13.95 6.47
N HIS A 337 9.33 -14.29 7.08
CA HIS A 337 8.84 -15.69 7.16
C HIS A 337 8.63 -16.27 5.75
N ALA A 338 7.98 -15.54 4.86
CA ALA A 338 7.80 -15.96 3.46
C ALA A 338 9.13 -16.19 2.73
N LEU A 339 10.19 -15.48 3.13
CA LEU A 339 11.57 -15.64 2.67
C LEU A 339 12.39 -16.64 3.52
N GLY A 340 11.76 -17.41 4.41
CA GLY A 340 12.37 -18.53 5.11
C GLY A 340 13.08 -18.19 6.43
N SER A 341 13.00 -16.95 6.93
CA SER A 341 13.47 -16.65 8.29
C SER A 341 12.46 -17.13 9.31
N VAL A 342 12.88 -17.88 10.33
CA VAL A 342 12.08 -18.06 11.55
C VAL A 342 12.32 -16.91 12.53
N HIS A 343 11.69 -16.95 13.71
CA HIS A 343 11.96 -15.99 14.77
C HIS A 343 13.41 -16.04 15.26
N ASP A 344 13.90 -14.89 15.74
CA ASP A 344 15.14 -14.84 16.50
C ASP A 344 14.98 -15.62 17.81
N GLY A 345 15.97 -16.47 18.12
CA GLY A 345 15.91 -17.42 19.23
C GLY A 345 15.38 -18.81 18.86
N ASP A 346 14.69 -18.96 17.73
CA ASP A 346 14.24 -20.26 17.24
C ASP A 346 15.35 -21.00 16.47
N HIS A 347 15.20 -22.32 16.35
CA HIS A 347 16.12 -23.14 15.55
C HIS A 347 15.96 -22.82 14.05
N PRO A 348 17.06 -22.44 13.36
CA PRO A 348 16.99 -22.04 11.97
C PRO A 348 16.60 -23.22 11.07
N ARG A 349 15.73 -22.95 10.08
CA ARG A 349 15.26 -23.97 9.11
C ARG A 349 16.06 -23.95 7.81
N TYR A 350 16.54 -22.78 7.41
CA TYR A 350 17.38 -22.60 6.24
C TYR A 350 18.79 -22.19 6.68
N THR A 351 19.80 -22.97 6.32
CA THR A 351 21.18 -22.70 6.70
C THR A 351 22.10 -22.76 5.48
N THR A 352 23.14 -21.93 5.50
CA THR A 352 24.21 -22.00 4.49
C THR A 352 25.23 -23.03 4.95
N PRO A 353 25.52 -24.09 4.15
CA PRO A 353 26.51 -25.10 4.51
C PRO A 353 27.87 -24.45 4.84
N GLY A 354 28.48 -24.86 5.96
CA GLY A 354 29.75 -24.32 6.44
C GLY A 354 29.69 -22.94 7.11
N LYS A 355 28.52 -22.31 7.19
CA LYS A 355 28.32 -21.05 7.91
C LYS A 355 27.46 -21.29 9.16
N GLN A 356 28.09 -21.27 10.32
CA GLN A 356 27.36 -21.26 11.60
C GLN A 356 27.10 -19.80 12.00
N VAL A 357 25.82 -19.47 12.17
CA VAL A 357 25.37 -18.16 12.64
C VAL A 357 24.54 -18.44 13.88
N SER A 358 24.97 -17.93 15.02
CA SER A 358 24.34 -18.14 16.33
C SER A 358 24.40 -16.85 17.15
N GLY A 359 23.66 -16.82 18.26
CA GLY A 359 23.66 -15.69 19.19
C GLY A 359 22.63 -14.60 18.92
N CYS A 360 21.65 -14.83 18.02
CA CYS A 360 20.52 -13.90 17.87
C CYS A 360 19.43 -14.29 18.86
N SER A 361 19.28 -13.49 19.92
CA SER A 361 18.30 -13.70 20.97
C SER A 361 17.00 -12.99 20.65
N ALA A 362 15.86 -13.59 20.97
CA ALA A 362 14.56 -12.91 20.94
C ALA A 362 14.54 -11.59 21.73
N ARG A 363 15.40 -11.46 22.76
CA ARG A 363 15.52 -10.25 23.60
C ARG A 363 16.28 -9.11 22.93
N ASP A 364 16.92 -9.38 21.80
CA ASP A 364 17.58 -8.34 21.01
C ASP A 364 16.57 -7.53 20.18
N GLU A 365 15.30 -7.95 20.15
CA GLU A 365 14.17 -7.14 19.70
C GLU A 365 14.27 -6.68 18.22
N TYR A 366 14.95 -7.45 17.37
CA TYR A 366 15.00 -7.24 15.91
C TYR A 366 13.64 -7.54 15.25
N THR A 367 13.50 -7.24 13.94
CA THR A 367 12.25 -7.44 13.19
C THR A 367 11.65 -8.83 13.41
N MET A 368 12.47 -9.89 13.49
CA MET A 368 12.01 -11.28 13.68
C MET A 368 11.92 -11.71 15.16
N ALA A 369 11.94 -10.78 16.11
CA ALA A 369 11.61 -11.11 17.49
C ALA A 369 10.13 -11.54 17.59
N PRO A 370 9.78 -12.49 18.48
CA PRO A 370 8.41 -12.99 18.63
C PRO A 370 7.48 -11.99 19.34
N ILE A 371 7.92 -10.75 19.59
CA ILE A 371 7.14 -9.66 20.15
C ILE A 371 7.48 -8.38 19.38
N ALA A 372 6.46 -7.66 18.92
CA ALA A 372 6.62 -6.44 18.13
C ALA A 372 7.10 -5.23 18.96
N GLY A 373 7.59 -4.21 18.26
CA GLY A 373 7.72 -2.86 18.82
C GLY A 373 8.95 -2.65 19.72
N GLY A 374 9.86 -3.62 19.78
CA GLY A 374 11.12 -3.49 20.50
C GLY A 374 12.12 -2.56 19.80
N LYS A 375 13.25 -2.27 20.47
CA LYS A 375 14.19 -1.21 20.08
C LYS A 375 14.79 -1.41 18.68
N ASN A 376 15.03 -2.65 18.28
CA ASN A 376 15.65 -2.99 17.00
C ASN A 376 14.64 -3.46 15.94
N PHE A 377 13.33 -3.30 16.19
CA PHE A 377 12.27 -3.87 15.35
C PHE A 377 12.26 -3.33 13.90
N GLY A 378 13.01 -2.26 13.63
CA GLY A 378 13.25 -1.73 12.28
C GLY A 378 14.33 -2.44 11.48
N LYS A 379 15.07 -3.39 12.06
CA LYS A 379 16.25 -4.03 11.47
C LYS A 379 16.17 -5.54 11.60
N PHE A 380 16.74 -6.25 10.64
CA PHE A 380 16.88 -7.70 10.73
C PHE A 380 18.13 -8.10 11.50
N SER A 381 18.05 -9.20 12.25
CA SER A 381 19.24 -9.79 12.88
C SER A 381 20.12 -10.44 11.81
N VAL A 382 21.39 -10.67 12.15
CA VAL A 382 22.29 -11.43 11.28
C VAL A 382 21.77 -12.85 11.03
N CYS A 383 21.03 -13.46 11.96
CA CYS A 383 20.43 -14.77 11.77
C CYS A 383 19.32 -14.71 10.72
N SER A 384 18.41 -13.73 10.80
CA SER A 384 17.34 -13.56 9.83
C SER A 384 17.87 -13.33 8.42
N LEU A 385 18.86 -12.43 8.28
CA LEU A 385 19.52 -12.13 6.99
C LEU A 385 20.13 -13.39 6.36
N ASN A 386 20.78 -14.24 7.16
CA ASN A 386 21.38 -15.48 6.68
C ASN A 386 20.35 -16.55 6.28
N GLN A 387 19.23 -16.64 6.99
CA GLN A 387 18.15 -17.55 6.64
C GLN A 387 17.49 -17.14 5.32
N MET A 388 17.19 -15.85 5.14
CA MET A 388 16.65 -15.32 3.88
C MET A 388 17.58 -15.60 2.69
N LEU A 389 18.88 -15.34 2.85
CA LEU A 389 19.89 -15.69 1.86
C LEU A 389 19.86 -17.19 1.51
N SER A 390 19.82 -18.03 2.55
CA SER A 390 19.86 -19.49 2.37
C SER A 390 18.61 -19.99 1.64
N PHE A 391 17.44 -19.45 1.96
CA PHE A 391 16.19 -19.75 1.26
C PHE A 391 16.21 -19.29 -0.19
N VAL A 392 16.63 -18.05 -0.48
CA VAL A 392 16.65 -17.54 -1.87
C VAL A 392 17.52 -18.40 -2.78
N ARG A 393 18.60 -19.00 -2.26
CA ARG A 393 19.43 -19.95 -3.01
C ARG A 393 18.74 -21.26 -3.36
N THR A 394 17.64 -21.61 -2.69
CA THR A 394 16.81 -22.78 -3.01
C THR A 394 15.76 -22.52 -4.08
N LEU A 395 15.54 -21.25 -4.46
CA LEU A 395 14.54 -20.87 -5.44
C LEU A 395 14.94 -21.32 -6.85
N THR A 396 13.92 -21.52 -7.68
CA THR A 396 14.11 -21.85 -9.09
C THR A 396 14.48 -20.60 -9.89
N GLN A 397 15.12 -20.79 -11.05
CA GLN A 397 15.46 -19.68 -11.94
C GLN A 397 14.22 -18.90 -12.42
N THR A 398 13.08 -19.59 -12.57
CA THR A 398 11.80 -18.96 -12.94
C THR A 398 11.35 -17.97 -11.88
N CYS A 399 11.39 -18.35 -10.61
CA CYS A 399 11.04 -17.47 -9.48
C CYS A 399 11.98 -16.25 -9.37
N ILE A 400 13.26 -16.44 -9.66
CA ILE A 400 14.25 -15.35 -9.61
C ILE A 400 14.08 -14.34 -10.76
N SER A 401 13.41 -14.74 -11.85
CA SER A 401 13.27 -13.92 -13.05
C SER A 401 12.03 -13.05 -12.96
N ILE A 402 12.20 -11.73 -13.03
CA ILE A 402 11.09 -10.75 -13.05
C ILE A 402 10.18 -11.03 -14.26
N MET A 403 8.89 -11.27 -14.04
CA MET A 403 7.95 -11.59 -15.12
C MET A 403 7.38 -10.34 -15.81
N THR A 404 7.35 -9.19 -15.13
CA THR A 404 6.86 -7.90 -15.67
C THR A 404 7.69 -7.32 -16.82
N SER A 405 8.80 -7.96 -17.22
CA SER A 405 9.62 -7.54 -18.38
C SER A 405 9.09 -8.03 -19.74
N ARG A 406 7.93 -8.69 -19.82
CA ARG A 406 7.29 -8.99 -21.11
C ARG A 406 6.50 -7.76 -21.58
N PRO A 407 6.93 -7.05 -22.64
CA PRO A 407 6.11 -5.98 -23.20
C PRO A 407 4.78 -6.61 -23.63
N TYR A 408 3.67 -6.07 -23.13
CA TYR A 408 2.37 -6.37 -23.71
C TYR A 408 2.44 -6.02 -25.20
N ARG A 409 2.46 -7.04 -26.05
CA ARG A 409 2.30 -6.86 -27.49
C ARG A 409 0.89 -6.33 -27.68
N ARG A 410 0.78 -5.01 -27.82
CA ARG A 410 -0.43 -4.37 -28.36
C ARG A 410 -0.84 -5.18 -29.60
N PRO A 411 -2.11 -5.62 -29.71
CA PRO A 411 -2.64 -6.04 -31.00
C PRO A 411 -2.33 -4.95 -32.04
N ALA A 412 -1.95 -5.35 -33.25
CA ALA A 412 -1.64 -4.43 -34.33
C ALA A 412 -2.78 -3.43 -34.55
N LYS A 413 -2.43 -2.16 -34.66
CA LYS A 413 -3.36 -1.07 -34.99
C LYS A 413 -4.18 -1.41 -36.23
N PRO A 414 -5.51 -1.16 -36.25
CA PRO A 414 -6.15 -0.73 -37.47
C PRO A 414 -5.77 0.73 -37.75
N ILE A 415 -5.69 1.04 -39.04
CA ILE A 415 -5.35 2.32 -39.63
C ILE A 415 -6.28 3.43 -39.08
N PRO A 416 -5.78 4.67 -38.81
CA PRO A 416 -6.59 5.72 -38.20
C PRO A 416 -7.62 6.28 -39.19
N GLY A 417 -8.90 6.27 -38.84
CA GLY A 417 -9.93 6.90 -39.65
C GLY A 417 -11.35 6.58 -39.23
N LYS A 418 -11.92 7.50 -38.45
CA LYS A 418 -13.33 7.70 -38.07
C LYS A 418 -14.00 6.61 -37.22
N ASP A 419 -14.53 7.08 -36.10
CA ASP A 419 -15.44 6.42 -35.16
C ASP A 419 -14.83 5.47 -34.12
N TRP A 420 -14.00 6.04 -33.24
CA TRP A 420 -13.78 5.52 -31.87
C TRP A 420 -14.33 6.54 -30.87
N ASN A 421 -15.47 6.22 -30.25
CA ASN A 421 -16.17 7.04 -29.27
C ASN A 421 -16.15 6.34 -27.89
N PRO A 422 -15.26 6.72 -26.95
CA PRO A 422 -15.19 6.09 -25.62
C PRO A 422 -16.27 6.55 -24.64
N PHE A 423 -17.20 7.40 -25.05
CA PHE A 423 -18.34 7.79 -24.20
C PHE A 423 -19.65 7.82 -24.99
N PRO A 424 -20.25 6.65 -25.31
CA PRO A 424 -21.64 6.65 -25.74
C PRO A 424 -22.54 6.89 -24.52
N GLY A 425 -22.94 8.16 -24.35
CA GLY A 425 -24.37 8.44 -24.21
C GLY A 425 -24.96 8.72 -22.83
N ARG A 426 -24.22 8.81 -21.71
CA ARG A 426 -24.83 9.25 -20.43
C ARG A 426 -24.02 10.19 -19.53
N ALA A 427 -22.68 10.20 -19.59
CA ALA A 427 -21.85 11.10 -18.78
C ALA A 427 -21.74 12.55 -19.33
N LEU A 428 -22.18 12.78 -20.57
CA LEU A 428 -22.19 14.12 -21.18
C LEU A 428 -23.47 14.91 -20.89
N ASN A 429 -24.49 14.24 -20.33
CA ASN A 429 -25.74 14.88 -19.99
C ASN A 429 -25.61 15.51 -18.59
N LYS A 430 -25.42 16.82 -18.55
CA LYS A 430 -25.34 17.63 -17.34
C LYS A 430 -26.49 17.35 -16.37
N THR A 431 -27.71 17.11 -16.87
CA THR A 431 -28.86 16.78 -16.03
C THR A 431 -28.71 15.40 -15.37
N PHE A 432 -28.11 14.43 -16.04
CA PHE A 432 -27.80 13.12 -15.44
C PHE A 432 -26.70 13.23 -14.38
N TYR A 433 -25.64 13.99 -14.66
CA TYR A 433 -24.60 14.32 -13.68
C TYR A 433 -25.22 14.97 -12.42
N CYS A 434 -26.05 16.00 -12.59
CA CYS A 434 -26.76 16.61 -11.46
C CYS A 434 -27.69 15.63 -10.71
N LYS A 435 -28.41 14.75 -11.42
CA LYS A 435 -29.24 13.70 -10.78
C LYS A 435 -28.40 12.73 -9.95
N SER A 436 -27.18 12.41 -10.40
CA SER A 436 -26.26 11.54 -9.64
C SER A 436 -25.70 12.20 -8.38
N LEU A 437 -25.53 13.53 -8.39
CA LEU A 437 -25.11 14.31 -7.22
C LEU A 437 -26.24 14.47 -6.19
N TYR A 438 -27.50 14.41 -6.64
CA TYR A 438 -28.69 14.56 -5.80
C TYR A 438 -29.65 13.37 -5.93
N PRO A 439 -29.21 12.13 -5.62
CA PRO A 439 -29.98 10.91 -5.89
C PRO A 439 -31.25 10.79 -5.01
N LYS A 440 -31.33 11.58 -3.94
CA LYS A 440 -32.50 11.65 -3.03
C LYS A 440 -33.53 12.71 -3.46
N SER A 441 -33.23 13.55 -4.45
CA SER A 441 -34.16 14.56 -4.98
C SER A 441 -34.95 13.99 -6.15
N TRP A 442 -36.27 14.01 -6.04
CA TRP A 442 -37.18 13.39 -7.02
C TRP A 442 -37.14 14.04 -8.41
N ARG A 443 -36.75 15.32 -8.50
CA ARG A 443 -36.57 16.03 -9.77
C ARG A 443 -35.33 16.92 -9.69
N VAL A 444 -34.42 16.76 -10.65
CA VAL A 444 -33.16 17.53 -10.76
C VAL A 444 -32.91 17.86 -12.22
N THR A 445 -32.67 19.14 -12.51
CA THR A 445 -32.29 19.63 -13.84
C THR A 445 -30.88 20.24 -13.79
N ALA A 446 -30.22 20.30 -14.93
CA ALA A 446 -29.00 21.09 -15.10
C ALA A 446 -29.29 22.30 -15.99
N GLN A 447 -28.72 23.44 -15.63
CA GLN A 447 -28.78 24.68 -16.39
C GLN A 447 -27.37 25.16 -16.69
N ASP A 448 -27.18 25.60 -17.93
CA ASP A 448 -25.95 26.25 -18.36
C ASP A 448 -26.04 27.75 -18.15
N ARG A 449 -24.89 28.34 -17.80
CA ARG A 449 -24.71 29.79 -17.80
C ARG A 449 -23.38 30.18 -18.43
N ASP A 450 -23.41 31.26 -19.19
CA ASP A 450 -22.27 31.70 -20.00
C ASP A 450 -21.07 32.17 -19.17
N ASP A 451 -21.29 32.65 -17.94
CA ASP A 451 -20.24 33.01 -16.99
C ASP A 451 -19.58 31.79 -16.32
N PHE A 452 -20.25 30.64 -16.36
CA PHE A 452 -19.82 29.39 -15.72
C PHE A 452 -19.13 28.44 -16.71
N ALA A 453 -19.54 28.49 -17.98
CA ALA A 453 -18.97 27.72 -19.07
C ALA A 453 -17.43 27.80 -19.17
N PRO A 454 -16.77 28.98 -19.16
CA PRO A 454 -15.30 29.09 -19.27
C PRO A 454 -14.54 28.37 -18.15
N ARG A 455 -15.17 28.26 -16.97
CA ARG A 455 -14.61 27.66 -15.76
C ARG A 455 -15.13 26.24 -15.50
N CYS A 456 -15.82 25.66 -16.48
CA CYS A 456 -16.34 24.31 -16.37
C CYS A 456 -17.27 24.11 -15.17
N LYS A 457 -18.21 25.04 -14.99
CA LYS A 457 -19.19 25.01 -13.91
C LYS A 457 -20.60 24.85 -14.50
N VAL A 458 -21.43 24.02 -13.88
CA VAL A 458 -22.84 23.79 -14.24
C VAL A 458 -23.74 24.07 -13.06
N LEU A 459 -24.94 24.57 -13.30
CA LEU A 459 -25.91 24.78 -12.24
C LEU A 459 -26.87 23.58 -12.14
N CYS A 460 -26.81 22.84 -11.04
CA CYS A 460 -27.73 21.74 -10.74
C CYS A 460 -28.90 22.24 -9.88
N CYS A 461 -30.13 22.08 -10.34
CA CYS A 461 -31.35 22.56 -9.68
C CYS A 461 -32.19 21.38 -9.17
N PRO A 462 -31.90 20.85 -7.97
CA PRO A 462 -32.72 19.83 -7.34
C PRO A 462 -33.92 20.45 -6.62
N LEU A 463 -35.14 20.08 -7.04
CA LEU A 463 -36.39 20.70 -6.59
C LEU A 463 -36.62 20.55 -5.07
N THR A 464 -36.20 19.42 -4.49
CA THR A 464 -36.34 19.14 -3.05
C THR A 464 -35.63 20.15 -2.16
N TYR A 465 -34.57 20.78 -2.66
CA TYR A 465 -33.73 21.70 -1.87
C TYR A 465 -34.05 23.18 -2.16
N GLY A 466 -35.07 23.47 -2.97
CA GLY A 466 -35.61 24.83 -3.16
C GLY A 466 -34.67 25.81 -3.87
N GLY A 467 -33.59 25.33 -4.51
CA GLY A 467 -32.58 26.18 -5.13
C GLY A 467 -31.69 25.44 -6.13
N CYS A 468 -30.82 26.20 -6.78
CA CYS A 468 -29.87 25.71 -7.76
C CYS A 468 -28.43 25.93 -7.28
N TYR A 469 -27.59 24.90 -7.42
CA TYR A 469 -26.25 24.86 -6.86
C TYR A 469 -25.22 24.67 -7.96
N VAL A 470 -24.14 25.44 -7.90
CA VAL A 470 -23.06 25.37 -8.89
C VAL A 470 -22.16 24.18 -8.58
N HIS A 471 -21.95 23.32 -9.58
CA HIS A 471 -21.07 22.16 -9.50
C HIS A 471 -20.02 22.21 -10.60
N ASP A 472 -18.89 21.59 -10.31
CA ASP A 472 -17.86 21.37 -11.31
C ASP A 472 -18.28 20.36 -12.34
N MET A 473 -18.14 20.70 -13.61
CA MET A 473 -18.22 19.76 -14.71
C MET A 473 -16.97 18.90 -14.71
N VAL A 474 -17.12 17.58 -14.83
CA VAL A 474 -15.97 16.66 -14.94
C VAL A 474 -15.27 16.80 -16.28
N ASP A 475 -13.99 16.42 -16.32
CA ASP A 475 -13.21 16.45 -17.56
C ASP A 475 -13.88 15.63 -18.67
N GLY A 476 -14.07 16.24 -19.84
CA GLY A 476 -14.81 15.72 -20.98
C GLY A 476 -16.23 16.25 -21.15
N MET A 477 -16.81 16.92 -20.13
CA MET A 477 -18.15 17.53 -20.25
C MET A 477 -18.13 18.77 -21.16
N SER A 478 -19.19 18.94 -21.96
CA SER A 478 -19.30 20.08 -22.90
C SER A 478 -19.49 21.39 -22.14
N CYS A 479 -18.66 22.38 -22.41
CA CYS A 479 -18.71 23.71 -21.80
C CYS A 479 -18.94 24.84 -22.82
N GLY A 480 -19.23 24.49 -24.07
CA GLY A 480 -19.51 25.43 -25.15
C GLY A 480 -19.32 24.78 -26.52
N ASP A 481 -19.54 25.55 -27.59
CA ASP A 481 -19.50 25.01 -28.94
C ASP A 481 -18.13 24.46 -29.31
N ARG A 482 -18.06 23.13 -29.50
CA ARG A 482 -16.85 22.32 -29.73
C ARG A 482 -15.75 22.53 -28.67
N LYS A 483 -16.16 22.82 -27.43
CA LYS A 483 -15.27 22.94 -26.27
C LYS A 483 -15.68 21.99 -25.16
N VAL A 484 -14.70 21.45 -24.46
CA VAL A 484 -14.91 20.53 -23.33
C VAL A 484 -14.07 20.95 -22.14
N CYS A 485 -14.49 20.50 -20.97
CA CYS A 485 -13.77 20.70 -19.72
C CYS A 485 -12.56 19.79 -19.64
N MET A 486 -11.40 20.37 -19.40
CA MET A 486 -10.17 19.63 -19.13
C MET A 486 -9.41 20.43 -18.09
N ARG A 487 -9.18 19.84 -16.90
CA ARG A 487 -8.56 20.50 -15.75
C ARG A 487 -9.26 21.83 -15.42
N HIS A 488 -10.60 21.82 -15.35
CA HIS A 488 -11.44 22.98 -15.03
C HIS A 488 -11.40 24.17 -16.01
N VAL A 489 -10.79 24.01 -17.18
CA VAL A 489 -10.76 25.06 -18.22
C VAL A 489 -11.52 24.59 -19.45
N CYS A 490 -12.34 25.47 -20.01
CA CYS A 490 -13.08 25.19 -21.23
C CYS A 490 -12.19 25.34 -22.47
N VAL A 491 -11.66 24.23 -22.97
CA VAL A 491 -10.69 24.21 -24.08
C VAL A 491 -11.30 23.68 -25.38
N ARG A 492 -10.80 24.16 -26.52
CA ARG A 492 -11.16 23.60 -27.84
C ARG A 492 -10.43 22.27 -28.03
N LEU A 493 -11.17 21.26 -28.51
CA LEU A 493 -10.62 19.95 -28.85
C LEU A 493 -9.43 20.10 -29.83
N GLY A 494 -8.20 19.75 -29.39
CA GLY A 494 -7.02 19.63 -30.26
C GLY A 494 -5.86 20.61 -30.07
N GLN A 495 -5.88 21.52 -29.09
CA GLN A 495 -4.73 22.41 -28.78
C GLN A 495 -4.02 21.99 -27.48
N TYR A 496 -2.86 21.33 -27.62
CA TYR A 496 -2.00 20.89 -26.50
C TYR A 496 -0.60 21.54 -26.59
N PRO A 497 0.01 22.03 -25.50
CA PRO A 497 1.44 22.37 -25.47
C PRO A 497 2.30 21.14 -25.13
N ALA A 498 3.39 20.92 -25.88
CA ALA A 498 4.28 19.76 -25.79
C ALA A 498 5.43 19.92 -24.75
N GLN A 499 5.90 18.81 -24.16
CA GLN A 499 7.10 18.75 -23.30
C GLN A 499 8.35 18.28 -24.07
N LEU A 500 9.54 18.79 -23.69
CA LEU A 500 10.86 18.50 -24.29
C LEU A 500 11.50 17.17 -23.77
N PRO A 501 12.32 16.46 -24.58
CA PRO A 501 12.86 15.14 -24.23
C PRO A 501 14.21 15.19 -23.47
N ARG A 502 14.43 14.19 -22.58
CA ARG A 502 15.68 13.98 -21.82
C ARG A 502 16.65 13.05 -22.57
N ARG A 503 17.96 13.36 -22.51
CA ARG A 503 19.09 12.64 -23.14
C ARG A 503 19.52 11.44 -22.29
N ALA A 504 19.76 10.28 -22.90
CA ALA A 504 20.30 9.08 -22.27
C ALA A 504 21.83 9.04 -22.36
N THR A 505 22.51 8.67 -21.27
CA THR A 505 23.95 8.34 -21.25
C THR A 505 24.13 6.82 -21.33
N THR A 506 24.84 6.38 -22.36
CA THR A 506 25.20 4.99 -22.66
C THR A 506 26.50 4.60 -21.96
N ALA A 507 26.50 3.47 -21.25
CA ALA A 507 27.71 2.72 -20.93
C ALA A 507 27.58 1.32 -21.55
N ALA A 508 28.51 0.96 -22.44
CA ALA A 508 28.50 -0.30 -23.18
C ALA A 508 29.10 -1.44 -22.35
N PRO A 509 28.56 -2.68 -22.42
CA PRO A 509 29.19 -3.84 -21.80
C PRO A 509 30.18 -4.50 -22.75
N THR A 510 31.40 -4.74 -22.26
CA THR A 510 32.49 -5.48 -22.92
C THR A 510 32.13 -6.96 -23.05
N ARG A 511 32.30 -7.51 -24.26
CA ARG A 511 31.97 -8.89 -24.63
C ARG A 511 33.27 -9.73 -24.61
N MET A 512 33.43 -10.65 -23.66
CA MET A 512 34.51 -11.66 -23.71
C MET A 512 34.05 -12.87 -24.54
N THR A 513 34.78 -13.17 -25.62
CA THR A 513 34.64 -14.39 -26.42
C THR A 513 35.64 -15.45 -25.91
N ARG A 514 35.14 -16.63 -25.49
CA ARG A 514 35.97 -17.82 -25.25
C ARG A 514 36.09 -18.63 -26.55
N ARG A 515 37.32 -18.85 -27.02
CA ARG A 515 37.65 -19.85 -28.04
C ARG A 515 37.81 -21.23 -27.37
N TYR A 516 37.16 -22.24 -27.94
CA TYR A 516 37.43 -23.66 -27.63
C TYR A 516 38.56 -24.15 -28.54
N TYR A 517 39.56 -24.82 -27.96
CA TYR A 517 40.54 -25.62 -28.70
C TYR A 517 40.17 -27.09 -28.53
N TYR A 518 39.96 -27.78 -29.66
CA TYR A 518 39.96 -29.24 -29.72
C TYR A 518 41.40 -29.71 -29.84
N TRP A 519 41.77 -30.73 -29.06
CA TRP A 519 42.97 -31.54 -29.30
C TRP A 519 42.54 -32.95 -29.68
N SER A 520 43.25 -33.47 -30.69
CA SER A 520 43.15 -34.81 -31.28
C SER A 520 43.61 -35.91 -30.33
#